data_AF-A0AAJ1P4Q2-F1
#
_entry.id   AF-A0AAJ1P4Q2-F1
#
_cell.length_a   1.000
_cell.length_b   1.000
_cell.length_c   1.000
_cell.angle_alpha   90.00
_cell.angle_beta   90.00
_cell.angle_gamma   90.00
#
_symmetry.space_group_name_H-M   'P 1'
#
loop_
_entity.id
_entity.type
_entity.pdbx_description
1 polymer ?
#
loop_
_entity_poly.entity_id
_entity_poly.type
_entity_poly.pdbx_seq_one_letter_code
_entity_poly.pdbx_strand_id
1 'polypeptide(L)'
;MKTYLDAVAVSGKTFKYSKEGSIGLLTGKKALHIQARGDIYSEGSEAYREMGHLYLEVMMEFFGTSSFEGIFIEATTSFQKRHKK
;
A
#
# COMPACT_ATOMS: atom_id res chain seq x y z
N MET A 1 4.13 5.91 -9.15
CA MET A 1 4.42 4.79 -8.22
C MET A 1 4.19 3.42 -8.86
N LYS A 2 3.04 3.14 -9.52
CA LYS A 2 2.80 1.84 -10.18
C LYS A 2 3.96 1.36 -11.06
N THR A 3 4.46 2.22 -11.94
CA THR A 3 5.63 1.95 -12.79
C THR A 3 6.89 1.58 -12.01
N TYR A 4 7.09 2.16 -10.82
CA TYR A 4 8.24 1.83 -9.97
C TYR A 4 8.10 0.41 -9.41
N LEU A 5 6.91 0.03 -8.95
CA LEU A 5 6.65 -1.34 -8.50
C LEU A 5 6.85 -2.36 -9.63
N ASP A 6 6.38 -2.04 -10.83
CA ASP A 6 6.58 -2.91 -12.00
C ASP A 6 8.06 -3.07 -12.35
N ALA A 7 8.85 -1.99 -12.23
CA ALA A 7 10.28 -2.02 -12.50
C ALA A 7 11.07 -2.86 -11.47
N VAL A 8 10.63 -2.91 -10.21
CA VAL A 8 11.31 -3.69 -9.15
C VAL A 8 10.74 -5.10 -8.97
N ALA A 9 9.58 -5.40 -9.57
CA ALA A 9 8.98 -6.73 -9.58
C ALA A 9 9.70 -7.66 -10.57
N VAL A 10 10.93 -8.06 -10.22
CA VAL A 10 11.82 -8.86 -11.07
C VAL A 10 12.01 -10.27 -10.49
N SER A 11 11.70 -11.29 -11.30
CA SER A 11 11.89 -12.69 -10.93
C SER A 11 13.37 -13.01 -10.67
N GLY A 12 13.63 -13.80 -9.64
CA GLY A 12 14.96 -14.10 -9.12
C GLY A 12 15.60 -12.95 -8.31
N LYS A 13 14.93 -11.80 -8.17
CA LYS A 13 15.42 -10.66 -7.37
C LYS A 13 14.49 -10.34 -6.20
N THR A 14 13.22 -10.03 -6.47
CA THR A 14 12.22 -9.66 -5.45
C THR A 14 11.19 -10.75 -5.22
N PHE A 15 11.00 -11.64 -6.19
CA PHE A 15 10.23 -12.88 -6.04
C PHE A 15 10.84 -13.98 -6.91
N LYS A 16 10.40 -15.23 -6.77
CA LYS A 16 10.71 -16.35 -7.68
C LYS A 16 9.51 -17.26 -7.85
N TYR A 17 9.54 -18.13 -8.86
CA TYR A 17 8.53 -19.17 -9.05
C TYR A 17 8.94 -20.48 -8.37
N SER A 18 7.98 -21.16 -7.73
CA SER A 18 8.04 -22.55 -7.25
C SER A 18 6.91 -23.38 -7.88
N LYS A 19 6.80 -24.65 -7.50
CA LYS A 19 5.70 -25.52 -7.97
C LYS A 19 4.33 -25.07 -7.44
N GLU A 20 4.32 -24.36 -6.32
CA GLU A 20 3.12 -23.90 -5.61
C GLU A 20 2.71 -22.47 -6.00
N GLY A 21 3.55 -21.74 -6.73
CA GLY A 21 3.28 -20.38 -7.18
C GLY A 21 4.47 -19.43 -7.03
N SER A 22 4.21 -18.13 -6.95
CA SER A 22 5.25 -17.12 -6.68
C SER A 22 5.58 -17.04 -5.19
N ILE A 23 6.87 -16.97 -4.86
CA ILE A 23 7.37 -16.79 -3.50
C ILE A 23 8.20 -15.50 -3.44
N GLY A 24 7.88 -14.62 -2.51
CA GLY A 24 8.62 -13.39 -2.23
C GLY A 24 10.03 -13.65 -1.68
N LEU A 25 10.98 -12.79 -2.05
CA LEU A 25 12.40 -12.93 -1.67
C LEU A 25 12.88 -11.85 -0.69
N LEU A 26 12.08 -10.81 -0.41
CA LEU A 26 12.46 -9.70 0.46
C LEU A 26 12.23 -9.99 1.95
N THR A 27 12.54 -11.21 2.38
CA THR A 27 12.36 -11.63 3.77
C THR A 27 13.24 -10.80 4.72
N GLY A 28 12.69 -10.48 5.90
CA GLY A 28 13.37 -9.66 6.92
C GLY A 28 13.46 -8.16 6.59
N LYS A 29 12.84 -7.70 5.48
CA LYS A 29 12.74 -6.27 5.17
C LYS A 29 11.44 -5.68 5.71
N LYS A 30 11.53 -4.44 6.17
CA LYS A 30 10.39 -3.63 6.62
C LYS A 30 10.08 -2.53 5.61
N ALA A 31 8.80 -2.18 5.48
CA ALA A 31 8.34 -1.10 4.62
C ALA A 31 7.35 -0.18 5.36
N LEU A 32 7.30 1.09 4.95
CA LEU A 32 6.42 2.12 5.51
C LEU A 32 5.78 2.89 4.34
N HIS A 33 4.46 3.08 4.39
CA HIS A 33 3.72 3.91 3.45
C HIS A 33 3.09 5.10 4.16
N ILE A 34 3.54 6.30 3.81
CA ILE A 34 2.97 7.56 4.29
C ILE A 34 2.07 8.13 3.20
N GLN A 35 0.79 8.33 3.50
CA GLN A 35 -0.20 8.79 2.52
C GLN A 35 -1.03 9.95 3.07
N ALA A 36 -1.17 11.00 2.26
CA ALA A 36 -2.13 12.07 2.51
C ALA A 36 -3.40 11.84 1.68
N ARG A 37 -4.58 12.06 2.28
CA ARG A 37 -5.89 11.91 1.66
C ARG A 37 -6.76 13.13 1.97
N GLY A 38 -7.56 13.55 0.98
CA GLY A 38 -8.47 14.70 1.12
C GLY A 38 -9.68 14.41 2.01
N ASP A 39 -10.13 13.15 1.98
CA ASP A 39 -11.26 12.62 2.73
C ASP A 39 -10.84 11.44 3.62
N ILE A 40 -11.78 10.91 4.39
CA ILE A 40 -11.58 9.78 5.30
C ILE A 40 -11.79 8.49 4.53
N TYR A 41 -10.78 7.62 4.57
CA TYR A 41 -10.79 6.29 3.96
C TYR A 41 -10.37 5.19 4.94
N SER A 42 -9.94 5.53 6.16
CA SER A 42 -9.63 4.56 7.21
C SER A 42 -10.85 3.83 7.76
N GLU A 43 -12.06 4.36 7.55
CA GLU A 43 -13.31 3.83 8.09
C GLU A 43 -14.53 4.25 7.26
N GLY A 44 -15.69 3.69 7.60
CA GLY A 44 -16.97 4.08 7.01
C GLY A 44 -17.19 3.55 5.59
N SER A 45 -18.22 4.08 4.92
CA SER A 45 -18.68 3.57 3.63
C SER A 45 -17.68 3.79 2.49
N GLU A 46 -16.78 4.75 2.59
CA GLU A 46 -15.82 5.03 1.52
C GLU A 46 -14.53 4.21 1.63
N ALA A 47 -14.30 3.50 2.74
CA ALA A 47 -13.07 2.74 2.98
C ALA A 47 -12.76 1.73 1.86
N TYR A 48 -13.78 1.07 1.28
CA TYR A 48 -13.59 0.11 0.19
C TYR A 48 -13.05 0.74 -1.10
N ARG A 49 -13.03 2.07 -1.22
CA ARG A 49 -12.52 2.79 -2.39
C ARG A 49 -11.06 3.16 -2.27
N GLU A 50 -10.43 2.92 -1.13
CA GLU A 50 -8.99 3.11 -0.95
C GLU A 50 -8.23 2.08 -1.78
N MET A 51 -7.55 2.50 -2.84
CA MET A 51 -6.81 1.58 -3.73
C MET A 51 -5.31 1.80 -3.69
N GLY A 52 -4.83 2.84 -3.01
CA GLY A 52 -3.42 3.18 -2.95
C GLY A 52 -2.67 2.31 -1.96
N HIS A 53 -3.03 2.39 -0.68
CA HIS A 53 -2.41 1.59 0.37
C HIS A 53 -2.74 0.10 0.21
N LEU A 54 -3.99 -0.26 -0.12
CA LEU A 54 -4.37 -1.66 -0.36
C LEU A 54 -3.51 -2.31 -1.46
N TYR A 55 -3.26 -1.60 -2.56
CA TYR A 55 -2.40 -2.14 -3.63
C TYR A 55 -0.95 -2.33 -3.16
N LEU A 56 -0.41 -1.38 -2.38
CA LEU A 56 0.94 -1.52 -1.85
C LEU A 56 1.04 -2.66 -0.83
N GLU A 57 0.03 -2.87 0.00
CA GLU A 57 -0.03 -3.99 0.94
C GLU A 57 0.08 -5.34 0.22
N VAL A 58 -0.76 -5.56 -0.79
CA VAL A 58 -0.71 -6.77 -1.63
C VAL A 58 0.66 -6.94 -2.29
N MET A 59 1.27 -5.86 -2.78
CA MET A 59 2.59 -5.92 -3.42
C MET A 59 3.71 -6.22 -2.41
N MET A 60 3.66 -5.68 -1.20
CA MET A 60 4.64 -5.94 -0.16
C MET A 60 4.54 -7.39 0.36
N GLU A 61 3.31 -7.90 0.49
CA GLU A 61 3.05 -9.32 0.78
C GLU A 61 3.61 -10.21 -0.33
N PHE A 62 3.33 -9.88 -1.60
CA PHE A 62 3.86 -10.59 -2.77
C PHE A 62 5.40 -10.63 -2.78
N PHE A 63 6.07 -9.53 -2.42
CA PHE A 63 7.53 -9.49 -2.30
C PHE A 63 8.06 -10.21 -1.06
N GLY A 64 7.21 -10.56 -0.09
CA GLY A 64 7.56 -11.31 1.12
C GLY A 64 8.21 -10.45 2.22
N THR A 65 7.87 -9.16 2.31
CA THR A 65 8.37 -8.29 3.38
C THR A 65 7.84 -8.73 4.74
N SER A 66 8.63 -8.56 5.81
CA SER A 66 8.24 -8.99 7.16
C SER A 66 7.28 -8.04 7.87
N SER A 67 7.23 -6.77 7.45
CA SER A 67 6.27 -5.80 7.97
C SER A 67 6.01 -4.70 6.96
N PHE A 68 4.76 -4.26 6.91
CA PHE A 68 4.32 -3.09 6.15
C PHE A 68 3.40 -2.26 7.04
N GLU A 69 3.78 -1.00 7.27
CA GLU A 69 3.03 -0.08 8.12
C GLU A 69 2.52 1.12 7.32
N GLY A 70 1.36 1.63 7.71
CA GLY A 70 0.74 2.82 7.10
C GLY A 70 0.68 3.99 8.08
N ILE A 71 1.05 5.19 7.63
CA ILE A 71 0.79 6.45 8.33
C ILE A 71 -0.08 7.31 7.43
N PHE A 72 -1.30 7.63 7.88
CA PHE A 72 -2.29 8.33 7.08
C PHE A 72 -2.61 9.70 7.65
N ILE A 73 -2.57 10.71 6.78
CA ILE A 73 -3.05 12.06 7.08
C ILE A 73 -4.30 12.27 6.24
N GLU A 74 -5.48 12.20 6.86
CA GLU A 74 -6.77 12.20 6.18
C GLU A 74 -7.61 13.46 6.48
N ALA A 75 -8.73 13.61 5.76
CA ALA A 75 -9.72 14.68 5.97
C ALA A 75 -9.23 16.13 5.76
N THR A 76 -8.08 16.32 5.13
CA THR A 76 -7.49 17.65 4.90
C THR A 76 -8.42 18.61 4.12
N THR A 77 -9.33 18.06 3.30
CA THR A 77 -10.30 18.83 2.50
C THR A 77 -11.72 18.78 3.08
N SER A 78 -12.22 17.61 3.50
CA SER A 78 -13.58 17.49 4.08
C SER A 78 -13.74 18.25 5.38
N PHE A 79 -12.71 18.29 6.23
CA PHE A 79 -12.78 19.02 7.50
C PHE A 79 -12.89 20.54 7.28
N GLN A 80 -12.16 21.10 6.31
CA GLN A 80 -12.27 22.52 5.96
C GLN A 80 -13.66 22.91 5.47
N LYS A 81 -14.35 22.02 4.76
CA LYS A 81 -15.72 22.27 4.27
C LYS A 81 -16.76 22.29 5.39
N ARG A 82 -16.54 21.57 6.50
CA ARG A 82 -17.44 21.58 7.67
C ARG A 82 -17.43 22.92 8.43
N HIS A 83 -16.32 23.64 8.43
CA HIS A 83 -16.18 24.92 9.15
C HIS A 83 -16.58 26.16 8.33
N LYS A 84 -16.95 26.00 7.05
CA LYS A 84 -17.39 27.09 6.17
C LYS A 84 -18.89 27.11 5.90
N LYS A 85 -19.66 26.25 6.58
CA LYS A 85 -21.13 26.28 6.63
C LYS A 85 -21.57 26.73 8.01
#